data_AF-A0A7V9RJC4-F1
#
_entry.id   AF-A0A7V9RJC4-F1
#
_cell.length_a   1.000
_cell.length_b   1.000
_cell.length_c   1.000
_cell.angle_alpha   90.00
_cell.angle_beta   90.00
_cell.angle_gamma   90.00
#
_symmetry.space_group_name_H-M   'P 1'
#
loop_
_entity.id
_entity.type
_entity.pdbx_description
1 polymer ?
#
loop_
_entity_poly.entity_id
_entity_poly.type
_entity_poly.pdbx_seq_one_letter_code
_entity_poly.pdbx_strand_id
1 'polypeptide(L)'
;MVENGLDPASIVEREIASEAQAEAEGFPGSPTIRVDGADIAQPAEGMPRGLVCRVYLRRDRRVSPQPDPLDVRDALAARLSE
;
A
#
# COMPACT_ATOMS: atom_id res chain seq x y z
N MET A 1 -20.60 -4.68 -10.21
CA MET A 1 -19.58 -5.10 -11.20
C MET A 1 -18.24 -5.05 -10.51
N VAL A 2 -17.48 -6.13 -10.57
CA VAL A 2 -16.06 -6.11 -10.19
C VAL A 2 -15.32 -5.57 -11.40
N GLU A 3 -14.79 -4.34 -11.34
CA GLU A 3 -14.14 -3.68 -12.48
C GLU A 3 -12.98 -4.50 -13.09
N ASN A 4 -12.34 -5.36 -12.30
CA ASN A 4 -11.16 -6.15 -12.71
C ASN A 4 -11.37 -7.67 -12.64
N GLY A 5 -12.59 -8.17 -12.40
CA GLY A 5 -12.84 -9.61 -12.24
C GLY A 5 -12.19 -10.30 -11.03
N LEU A 6 -11.50 -9.55 -10.18
CA LEU A 6 -10.87 -10.02 -8.94
C LEU A 6 -11.88 -10.40 -7.85
N ASP A 7 -11.65 -11.52 -7.17
CA ASP A 7 -12.44 -11.92 -6.02
C ASP A 7 -12.17 -10.98 -4.83
N PRO A 8 -13.16 -10.24 -4.31
CA PRO A 8 -12.94 -9.38 -3.14
C PRO A 8 -12.47 -10.15 -1.90
N ALA A 9 -12.71 -11.47 -1.82
CA ALA A 9 -12.19 -12.30 -0.73
C ALA A 9 -10.65 -12.48 -0.78
N SER A 10 -9.98 -12.09 -1.87
CA SER A 10 -8.52 -12.10 -1.96
C SER A 10 -7.87 -10.95 -1.17
N ILE A 11 -8.64 -9.99 -0.67
CA ILE A 11 -8.14 -8.88 0.14
C ILE A 11 -7.93 -9.37 1.57
N VAL A 12 -6.69 -9.23 2.06
CA VAL A 12 -6.33 -9.54 3.44
C VAL A 12 -5.94 -8.25 4.15
N GLU A 13 -6.56 -7.99 5.30
CA GLU A 13 -6.14 -6.94 6.21
C GLU A 13 -5.17 -7.52 7.25
N ARG A 14 -4.06 -6.83 7.47
CA ARG A 14 -3.01 -7.25 8.39
C ARG A 14 -2.66 -6.09 9.30
N GLU A 15 -2.96 -6.24 10.59
CA GLU A 15 -2.57 -5.27 11.62
C GLU A 15 -1.09 -5.48 12.02
N ILE A 16 -0.37 -4.36 12.13
CA ILE A 16 0.98 -4.29 12.69
C ILE A 16 0.87 -3.56 14.03
N ALA A 17 1.02 -4.30 15.14
CA ALA A 17 0.72 -3.79 16.48
C ALA A 17 1.97 -3.47 17.32
N SER A 18 3.18 -3.75 16.81
CA SER A 18 4.44 -3.53 17.53
C SER A 18 5.59 -3.11 16.60
N GLU A 19 6.60 -2.45 17.17
CA GLU A 19 7.82 -2.10 16.44
C GLU A 19 8.58 -3.34 15.95
N ALA A 20 8.66 -4.39 16.77
CA ALA A 20 9.31 -5.65 16.38
C ALA A 20 8.61 -6.31 15.19
N GLN A 21 7.27 -6.29 15.15
CA GLN A 21 6.50 -6.77 14.00
C GLN A 21 6.72 -5.88 12.78
N ALA A 22 6.72 -4.56 12.96
CA ALA A 22 6.97 -3.61 11.88
C ALA A 22 8.37 -3.81 11.25
N GLU A 23 9.39 -4.06 12.06
CA GLU A 23 10.74 -4.38 11.58
C GLU A 23 10.78 -5.69 10.80
N ALA A 24 10.21 -6.76 11.38
CA ALA A 24 10.18 -8.09 10.76
C ALA A 24 9.46 -8.11 9.41
N GLU A 25 8.39 -7.30 9.27
CA GLU A 25 7.58 -7.22 8.05
C GLU A 25 8.04 -6.09 7.09
N GLY A 26 9.13 -5.39 7.42
CA GLY A 26 9.62 -4.24 6.65
C GLY A 26 8.55 -3.16 6.46
N PHE A 27 7.73 -2.94 7.47
CA PHE A 27 6.54 -2.09 7.41
C PHE A 27 6.92 -0.59 7.38
N PRO A 28 6.64 0.14 6.29
CA PRO A 28 7.02 1.54 6.16
C PRO A 28 6.04 2.50 6.86
N GLY A 29 4.93 1.99 7.42
CA GLY A 29 3.93 2.78 8.14
C GLY A 29 2.50 2.61 7.59
N SER A 30 1.52 3.15 8.30
CA SER A 30 0.08 3.01 8.03
C SER A 30 -0.49 4.15 7.20
N PRO A 31 -1.43 3.91 6.28
CA PRO A 31 -1.72 2.60 5.68
C PRO A 31 -0.58 2.17 4.75
N THR A 32 -0.43 0.86 4.49
CA THR A 32 0.42 0.30 3.42
C THR A 32 -0.44 -0.66 2.62
N ILE A 33 -0.50 -0.47 1.30
CA ILE A 33 -1.25 -1.34 0.39
C ILE A 33 -0.24 -2.07 -0.48
N ARG A 34 -0.25 -3.40 -0.40
CA ARG A 34 0.60 -4.28 -1.20
C ARG A 34 -0.26 -5.07 -2.19
N VAL A 35 0.15 -5.09 -3.45
CA VAL A 35 -0.41 -5.97 -4.49
C VAL A 35 0.67 -7.00 -4.84
N ASP A 36 0.37 -8.28 -4.65
CA ASP A 36 1.31 -9.40 -4.77
C ASP A 36 2.64 -9.17 -4.01
N GLY A 37 2.51 -8.63 -2.79
CA GLY A 37 3.64 -8.34 -1.91
C GLY A 37 4.37 -7.02 -2.19
N ALA A 38 4.12 -6.36 -3.32
CA ALA A 38 4.75 -5.09 -3.68
C ALA A 38 3.90 -3.90 -3.20
N ASP A 39 4.49 -2.98 -2.43
CA ASP A 39 3.83 -1.73 -2.04
C ASP A 39 3.57 -0.83 -3.26
N ILE A 40 2.38 -0.27 -3.36
CA ILE A 40 1.97 0.56 -4.50
C ILE A 40 2.64 1.95 -4.53
N ALA A 41 3.25 2.36 -3.43
CA ALA A 41 3.84 3.69 -3.24
C ALA A 41 5.21 3.56 -2.56
N GLN A 42 6.12 2.86 -3.24
CA GLN A 42 7.43 2.47 -2.72
C GLN A 42 8.10 3.62 -1.93
N PRO A 43 8.43 3.40 -0.65
CA PRO A 43 9.08 4.43 0.15
C PRO A 43 10.47 4.72 -0.42
N ALA A 44 10.88 6.00 -0.36
CA ALA A 44 12.25 6.38 -0.70
C ALA A 44 13.25 5.66 0.21
N GLU A 45 14.44 5.40 -0.31
CA GLU A 45 15.49 4.74 0.46
C GLU A 45 15.84 5.55 1.73
N GLY A 46 15.96 4.85 2.85
CA GLY A 46 16.23 5.47 4.16
C GLY A 46 15.00 6.07 4.85
N MET A 47 13.79 5.97 4.28
CA MET A 47 12.57 6.32 5.00
C MET A 47 12.40 5.46 6.28
N PRO A 48 11.84 6.05 7.36
CA PRO A 48 11.58 5.32 8.58
C PRO A 48 10.60 4.17 8.33
N ARG A 49 10.84 3.07 9.03
CA ARG A 49 9.96 1.88 9.12
C ARG A 49 9.54 1.73 10.57
N GLY A 50 8.28 1.35 10.80
CA GLY A 50 7.72 1.30 12.15
C GLY A 50 6.24 1.68 12.21
N LEU A 51 5.77 1.92 13.44
CA LEU A 51 4.41 2.35 13.74
C LEU A 51 4.22 3.85 13.47
N VAL A 52 4.44 4.25 12.23
CA VAL A 52 4.32 5.65 11.77
C VAL A 52 3.17 5.78 10.77
N CYS A 53 2.59 6.97 10.68
CA CYS A 53 1.62 7.27 9.62
C CYS A 53 2.34 7.68 8.33
N ARG A 54 1.92 7.11 7.20
CA ARG A 54 2.34 7.51 5.87
C ARG A 54 1.51 8.68 5.37
N VAL A 55 2.18 9.54 4.62
CA VAL A 55 1.58 10.70 3.98
C VAL A 55 1.86 10.58 2.49
N TYR A 56 0.81 10.71 1.69
CA TYR A 56 0.84 10.48 0.26
C TYR A 56 0.65 11.79 -0.48
N LEU A 57 1.48 12.02 -1.51
CA LEU A 57 1.22 13.05 -2.51
C LEU A 57 0.43 12.43 -3.64
N ARG A 58 -0.84 12.81 -3.78
CA ARG A 58 -1.72 12.30 -4.83
C ARG A 58 -1.45 12.98 -6.16
N ARG A 59 -2.01 12.43 -7.25
CA ARG A 59 -1.84 12.94 -8.61
C ARG A 59 -2.34 14.37 -8.77
N ASP A 60 -3.35 14.75 -7.99
CA ASP A 60 -3.90 16.12 -7.91
C ASP A 60 -3.01 17.10 -7.13
N ARG A 61 -1.80 16.66 -6.72
CA ARG A 61 -0.81 17.39 -5.93
C ARG A 61 -1.27 17.73 -4.50
N ARG A 62 -2.32 17.08 -4.01
CA ARG A 62 -2.75 17.22 -2.62
C ARG A 62 -2.10 16.16 -1.75
N VAL A 63 -1.81 16.57 -0.52
CA VAL A 63 -1.37 15.67 0.53
C VAL A 63 -2.57 14.94 1.10
N SER A 64 -2.44 13.63 1.33
CA SER A 64 -3.51 12.78 1.87
C SER A 64 -2.97 11.72 2.81
N PRO A 65 -3.74 11.30 3.84
CA PRO A 65 -3.41 10.15 4.68
C PRO A 65 -3.58 8.80 3.96
N GLN A 66 -4.15 8.79 2.75
CA GLN A 66 -4.34 7.57 1.95
C GLN A 66 -3.79 7.75 0.53
N PRO A 67 -3.28 6.67 -0.10
CA PRO A 67 -2.80 6.72 -1.47
C PRO A 67 -3.90 7.15 -2.45
N ASP A 68 -3.50 7.53 -3.67
CA ASP A 68 -4.46 7.84 -4.72
C ASP A 68 -5.18 6.54 -5.15
N PRO A 69 -6.52 6.52 -5.19
CA PRO A 69 -7.26 5.35 -5.66
C PRO A 69 -6.88 4.91 -7.09
N LEU A 70 -6.42 5.84 -7.93
CA LEU A 70 -5.94 5.51 -9.28
C LEU A 70 -4.60 4.77 -9.23
N ASP A 71 -3.72 5.04 -8.26
CA ASP A 71 -2.47 4.29 -8.08
C ASP A 71 -2.76 2.83 -7.70
N VAL A 72 -3.77 2.60 -6.85
CA VAL A 72 -4.22 1.25 -6.49
C VAL A 72 -4.73 0.49 -7.73
N ARG A 73 -5.54 1.15 -8.55
CA ARG A 73 -6.09 0.57 -9.80
C ARG A 73 -4.98 0.22 -10.78
N ASP A 74 -4.04 1.12 -11.00
CA ASP A 74 -2.93 0.92 -11.92
C ASP A 74 -2.01 -0.22 -11.44
N ALA A 75 -1.76 -0.32 -10.13
CA ALA A 75 -0.98 -1.42 -9.56
C ALA A 75 -1.67 -2.79 -9.75
N LEU A 76 -3.00 -2.86 -9.59
CA LEU A 76 -3.77 -4.09 -9.84
C LEU A 76 -3.75 -4.47 -11.33
N ALA A 77 -3.94 -3.49 -12.23
CA ALA A 77 -3.94 -3.72 -13.67
C ALA A 77 -2.57 -4.19 -14.19
N ALA A 78 -1.48 -3.63 -13.65
CA ALA A 78 -0.12 -4.05 -13.99
C ALA A 78 0.10 -5.54 -13.71
N ARG A 79 -0.31 -6.02 -12.53
CA ARG A 79 -0.14 -7.42 -12.10
C ARG A 79 -1.04 -8.40 -12.86
N LEU A 80 -2.23 -7.97 -13.27
CA LEU A 80 -3.13 -8.78 -14.08
C LEU A 80 -2.65 -9.00 -15.53
N SER A 81 -1.67 -8.21 -15.97
CA SER A 81 -1.11 -8.28 -17.32
C SER A 81 0.19 -9.09 -17.40
N GLU A 82 0.68 -9.60 -16.26
CA GLU A 82 1.89 -10.43 -16.12
C GLU A 82 1.54 -11.93 -16.14
#